data_AF-A0A947C4L7-F1
#
_entry.id   AF-A0A947C4L7-F1
#
_cell.length_a   1.000
_cell.length_b   1.000
_cell.length_c   1.000
_cell.angle_alpha   90.00
_cell.angle_beta   90.00
_cell.angle_gamma   90.00
#
_symmetry.space_group_name_H-M   'P 1'
#
loop_
_entity.id
_entity.type
_entity.pdbx_description
1 polymer ?
#
loop_
_entity_poly.entity_id
_entity_poly.type
_entity_poly.pdbx_seq_one_letter_code
_entity_poly.pdbx_strand_id
1 'polypeptide(L)'
;MSTDFYELQVSGIIQETHDTRSFVFAVPESLREEFRYRAGQFLTFEVPWNGMQLRRCYSLSSAPETDAWPKVTVKRVDDGRISNWFNDNLHVGDTILVQPPEGRFQIRSDEGDHGIFLFGGGSGVTPVLSILKSALRTTNRRVKLIYANRDERSIIFKDEIDLWLAEFPNRLEVVHHLDSASGYMSVEELRAEIREWEDAEFFVCGPTGYMDAVEEAFKASNINPGQTKFERFISPIDPDRKDDSVEPVPEQADDEIPASFKMVLEGRSLEVPYEKGFTLLDSAVKAGHKPPSSCEDGYCGCCMALL
;
A
#
# COMPACT_ATOMS: atom_id res chain seq x y z
N MET A 1 -6.81 14.11 10.96
CA MET A 1 -7.42 12.78 10.78
C MET A 1 -7.31 12.07 12.11
N SER A 2 -8.32 11.32 12.51
CA SER A 2 -8.27 10.58 13.78
C SER A 2 -7.20 9.49 13.69
N THR A 3 -6.34 9.38 14.71
CA THR A 3 -5.42 8.25 14.85
C THR A 3 -6.05 7.08 15.63
N ASP A 4 -7.34 7.21 15.96
CA ASP A 4 -8.06 6.22 16.75
C ASP A 4 -8.34 4.95 15.92
N PHE A 5 -8.28 3.80 16.59
CA PHE A 5 -8.69 2.53 16.01
C PHE A 5 -10.18 2.31 16.22
N TYR A 6 -10.84 1.78 15.19
CA TYR A 6 -12.25 1.40 15.19
C TYR A 6 -12.37 -0.10 14.97
N GLU A 7 -13.40 -0.72 15.54
CA GLU A 7 -13.71 -2.12 15.25
C GLU A 7 -14.56 -2.21 13.99
N LEU A 8 -14.07 -2.91 12.98
CA LEU A 8 -14.86 -3.34 11.83
C LEU A 8 -15.07 -4.85 11.85
N GLN A 9 -16.27 -5.29 11.45
CA GLN A 9 -16.59 -6.70 11.33
C GLN A 9 -16.20 -7.24 9.94
N VAL A 10 -15.57 -8.41 9.91
CA VAL A 10 -15.32 -9.15 8.67
C VAL A 10 -16.64 -9.73 8.16
N SER A 11 -17.14 -9.20 7.05
CA SER A 11 -18.41 -9.60 6.45
C SER A 11 -18.26 -10.67 5.37
N GLY A 12 -17.05 -10.85 4.83
CA GLY A 12 -16.77 -11.85 3.81
C GLY A 12 -15.29 -12.15 3.69
N ILE A 13 -14.98 -13.39 3.30
CA ILE A 13 -13.63 -13.85 2.98
C ILE A 13 -13.67 -14.58 1.64
N ILE A 14 -12.75 -14.23 0.74
CA ILE A 14 -12.63 -14.82 -0.61
C ILE A 14 -11.25 -15.44 -0.72
N GLN A 15 -11.17 -16.69 -1.16
CA GLN A 15 -9.90 -17.34 -1.47
C GLN A 15 -9.50 -16.98 -2.90
N GLU A 16 -8.46 -16.16 -3.06
CA GLU A 16 -8.01 -15.67 -4.38
C GLU A 16 -7.02 -16.64 -5.04
N THR A 17 -6.06 -17.14 -4.26
CA THR A 17 -5.06 -18.14 -4.68
C THR A 17 -4.82 -19.13 -3.54
N HIS A 18 -3.92 -20.11 -3.70
CA HIS A 18 -3.56 -21.03 -2.61
C HIS A 18 -2.96 -20.34 -1.36
N ASP A 19 -2.39 -19.15 -1.50
CA ASP A 19 -1.65 -18.41 -0.47
C ASP A 19 -2.19 -17.00 -0.22
N THR A 20 -3.33 -16.63 -0.82
CA THR A 20 -3.89 -15.27 -0.74
C THR A 20 -5.38 -15.30 -0.50
N ARG A 21 -5.85 -14.46 0.44
CA ARG A 21 -7.27 -14.22 0.72
C ARG A 21 -7.63 -12.74 0.69
N SER A 22 -8.84 -12.44 0.25
CA SER A 22 -9.48 -11.13 0.39
C SER A 22 -10.40 -11.12 1.61
N PHE A 23 -10.40 -10.03 2.35
CA PHE A 23 -11.23 -9.80 3.53
C PHE A 23 -12.07 -8.54 3.31
N VAL A 24 -13.39 -8.69 3.44
CA VAL A 24 -14.37 -7.63 3.24
C VAL A 24 -14.85 -7.16 4.61
N PHE A 25 -14.90 -5.85 4.83
CA PHE A 25 -15.23 -5.27 6.14
C PHE A 25 -16.55 -4.50 6.07
N ALA A 26 -17.54 -4.92 6.86
CA ALA A 26 -18.76 -4.13 7.02
C ALA A 26 -18.44 -2.84 7.78
N VAL A 27 -18.85 -1.70 7.21
CA VAL A 27 -18.71 -0.38 7.85
C VAL A 27 -20.08 0.01 8.43
N PRO A 28 -20.21 0.12 9.76
CA PRO A 28 -21.44 0.60 10.39
C PRO A 28 -21.84 1.99 9.87
N GLU A 29 -23.13 2.28 9.82
CA GLU A 29 -23.64 3.58 9.33
C GLU A 29 -22.99 4.78 10.05
N SER A 30 -22.76 4.66 11.36
CA SER A 30 -22.11 5.69 12.17
C SER A 30 -20.66 5.97 11.79
N LEU A 31 -19.99 5.05 11.10
CA LEU A 31 -18.59 5.15 10.66
C LEU A 31 -18.46 5.40 9.16
N ARG A 32 -19.56 5.57 8.43
CA ARG A 32 -19.57 5.66 6.96
C ARG A 32 -18.72 6.80 6.42
N GLU A 33 -18.80 7.98 7.03
CA GLU A 33 -18.00 9.14 6.61
C GLU A 33 -16.53 8.99 6.98
N GLU A 34 -16.22 8.44 8.15
CA GLU A 34 -14.84 8.22 8.61
C GLU A 34 -14.11 7.20 7.72
N PHE A 35 -14.83 6.17 7.27
CA PHE A 35 -14.30 5.11 6.40
C PHE A 35 -14.54 5.35 4.91
N ARG A 36 -14.91 6.57 4.52
CA ARG A 36 -14.98 6.92 3.11
C ARG A 36 -13.56 6.95 2.54
N TYR A 37 -13.30 6.10 1.55
CA TYR A 37 -11.99 5.96 0.92
C TYR A 37 -12.01 6.35 -0.54
N ARG A 38 -10.83 6.46 -1.13
CA ARG A 38 -10.58 6.56 -2.57
C ARG A 38 -9.76 5.36 -3.02
N ALA A 39 -9.91 5.01 -4.30
CA ALA A 39 -9.16 3.92 -4.89
C ALA A 39 -7.63 4.11 -4.74
N GLY A 40 -6.95 3.01 -4.39
CA GLY A 40 -5.51 2.96 -4.12
C GLY A 40 -5.07 3.43 -2.73
N GLN A 41 -6.00 3.77 -1.83
CA GLN A 41 -5.71 3.91 -0.40
C GLN A 41 -5.50 2.55 0.29
N PHE A 42 -5.02 2.57 1.54
CA PHE A 42 -4.84 1.40 2.39
C PHE A 42 -5.58 1.56 3.74
N LEU A 43 -5.74 0.45 4.44
CA LEU A 43 -6.17 0.39 5.84
C LEU A 43 -5.03 -0.10 6.73
N THR A 44 -4.90 0.47 7.93
CA THR A 44 -3.95 0.02 8.95
C THR A 44 -4.68 -0.78 10.02
N PHE A 45 -4.25 -2.02 10.22
CA PHE A 45 -4.84 -2.95 11.18
C PHE A 45 -3.92 -3.11 12.38
N GLU A 46 -4.50 -3.21 13.57
CA GLU A 46 -3.80 -3.62 14.79
C GLU A 46 -4.18 -5.06 15.13
N VAL A 47 -3.17 -5.93 15.23
CA VAL A 47 -3.33 -7.38 15.33
C VAL A 47 -2.58 -7.91 16.53
N PRO A 48 -3.23 -8.73 17.38
CA PRO A 48 -2.56 -9.38 18.50
C PRO A 48 -1.61 -10.47 17.99
N TRP A 49 -0.35 -10.43 18.44
CA TRP A 49 0.67 -11.42 18.11
C TRP A 49 1.60 -11.67 19.31
N ASN A 50 1.64 -12.90 19.82
CA ASN A 50 2.53 -13.32 20.92
C ASN A 50 2.57 -12.37 22.15
N GLY A 51 1.42 -11.83 22.56
CA GLY A 51 1.33 -10.91 23.69
C GLY A 51 1.66 -9.45 23.36
N MET A 52 1.92 -9.14 22.09
CA MET A 52 2.14 -7.80 21.54
C MET A 52 0.97 -7.39 20.63
N GLN A 53 0.91 -6.10 20.29
CA GLN A 53 0.08 -5.57 19.22
C GLN A 53 0.98 -5.13 18.07
N LEU A 54 0.74 -5.68 16.89
CA LEU A 54 1.48 -5.33 15.69
C LEU A 54 0.56 -4.59 14.72
N ARG A 55 1.09 -3.55 14.07
CA ARG A 55 0.35 -2.79 13.07
C ARG A 55 0.78 -3.15 11.67
N ARG A 56 -0.18 -3.34 10.76
CA ARG A 56 0.11 -3.56 9.34
C ARG A 56 -0.84 -2.82 8.43
N CYS A 57 -0.28 -2.26 7.36
CA CYS A 57 -1.04 -1.63 6.30
C CYS A 57 -1.33 -2.65 5.21
N TYR A 58 -2.58 -2.72 4.76
CA TYR A 58 -2.97 -3.47 3.57
C TYR A 58 -3.75 -2.56 2.62
N SER A 59 -3.27 -2.43 1.38
CA SER A 59 -3.92 -1.65 0.35
C SER A 59 -5.32 -2.20 0.05
N LEU A 60 -6.25 -1.29 -0.16
CA LEU A 60 -7.60 -1.61 -0.58
C LEU A 60 -7.55 -2.17 -2.00
N SER A 61 -8.18 -3.32 -2.17
CA SER A 61 -8.44 -3.98 -3.45
C SER A 61 -9.87 -3.74 -3.96
N SER A 62 -10.71 -3.07 -3.17
CA SER A 62 -12.01 -2.54 -3.58
C SER A 62 -11.90 -1.10 -4.08
N ALA A 63 -12.92 -0.64 -4.81
CA ALA A 63 -13.16 0.77 -5.12
C ALA A 63 -14.58 1.16 -4.69
N PRO A 64 -14.78 2.35 -4.09
CA PRO A 64 -16.08 2.71 -3.51
C PRO A 64 -17.18 2.85 -4.57
N GLU A 65 -16.82 3.02 -5.84
CA GLU A 65 -17.76 3.13 -6.96
C GLU A 65 -18.26 1.77 -7.47
N THR A 66 -17.64 0.68 -7.04
CA THR A 66 -17.92 -0.68 -7.55
C THR A 66 -18.24 -1.68 -6.47
N ASP A 67 -17.72 -1.48 -5.27
CA ASP A 67 -17.85 -2.40 -4.15
C ASP A 67 -18.63 -1.75 -3.03
N ALA A 68 -19.52 -2.52 -2.41
CA ALA A 68 -20.33 -2.02 -1.29
C ALA A 68 -19.49 -1.71 -0.04
N TRP A 69 -18.35 -2.41 0.13
CA TRP A 69 -17.57 -2.41 1.35
C TRP A 69 -16.06 -2.39 1.07
N PRO A 70 -15.24 -1.82 1.97
CA PRO A 70 -13.78 -1.94 1.93
C PRO A 70 -13.33 -3.42 1.89
N LYS A 71 -12.44 -3.75 0.96
CA LYS A 71 -11.84 -5.08 0.78
C LYS A 71 -10.33 -4.97 0.75
N VAL A 72 -9.62 -5.63 1.66
CA VAL A 72 -8.15 -5.78 1.58
C VAL A 72 -7.79 -7.20 1.19
N THR A 73 -6.63 -7.38 0.58
CA THR A 73 -6.19 -8.70 0.12
C THR A 73 -4.80 -8.99 0.63
N VAL A 74 -4.68 -10.11 1.34
CA VAL A 74 -3.51 -10.45 2.14
C VAL A 74 -2.91 -11.75 1.61
N LYS A 75 -1.78 -11.60 0.91
CA LYS A 75 -0.94 -12.72 0.50
C LYS A 75 -0.03 -13.11 1.66
N ARG A 76 0.12 -14.42 1.89
CA ARG A 76 1.09 -14.96 2.85
C ARG A 76 2.52 -14.58 2.46
N VAL A 77 3.32 -14.30 3.47
CA VAL A 77 4.76 -14.11 3.34
C VAL A 77 5.39 -15.25 4.13
N ASP A 78 6.44 -15.87 3.58
CA ASP A 78 7.21 -16.89 4.28
C ASP A 78 7.71 -16.31 5.60
N ASP A 79 7.48 -17.03 6.71
CA ASP A 79 7.71 -16.58 8.08
C ASP A 79 7.04 -15.26 8.48
N GLY A 80 6.08 -14.78 7.68
CA GLY A 80 5.31 -13.57 7.92
C GLY A 80 4.40 -13.74 9.13
N ARG A 81 4.47 -12.81 10.09
CA ARG A 81 3.64 -12.87 11.30
C ARG A 81 2.17 -12.56 10.99
N ILE A 82 1.91 -11.33 10.58
CA ILE A 82 0.53 -10.83 10.44
C ILE A 82 -0.15 -11.30 9.17
N SER A 83 0.58 -11.47 8.06
CA SER A 83 -0.02 -12.02 6.83
C SER A 83 -0.50 -13.46 7.02
N ASN A 84 0.27 -14.28 7.75
CA ASN A 84 -0.18 -15.62 8.13
C ASN A 84 -1.30 -15.57 9.17
N TRP A 85 -1.18 -14.71 10.19
CA TRP A 85 -2.26 -14.53 11.17
C TRP A 85 -3.61 -14.21 10.53
N PHE A 86 -3.64 -13.25 9.59
CA PHE A 86 -4.84 -12.89 8.82
C PHE A 86 -5.45 -14.11 8.11
N ASN A 87 -4.59 -14.88 7.44
CA ASN A 87 -5.04 -16.04 6.68
C ASN A 87 -5.45 -17.24 7.56
N ASP A 88 -4.93 -17.35 8.79
CA ASP A 88 -5.17 -18.49 9.68
C ASP A 88 -6.25 -18.26 10.74
N ASN A 89 -6.39 -17.03 11.24
CA ASN A 89 -7.15 -16.75 12.48
C ASN A 89 -8.40 -15.89 12.25
N LEU A 90 -8.45 -15.12 11.18
CA LEU A 90 -9.56 -14.20 10.93
C LEU A 90 -10.68 -14.89 10.16
N HIS A 91 -11.89 -14.87 10.70
CA HIS A 91 -13.08 -15.52 10.16
C HIS A 91 -14.23 -14.51 9.93
N VAL A 92 -15.19 -14.89 9.10
CA VAL A 92 -16.42 -14.08 8.91
C VAL A 92 -17.15 -13.97 10.25
N GLY A 93 -17.52 -12.75 10.62
CA GLY A 93 -18.17 -12.42 11.89
C GLY A 93 -17.21 -11.84 12.94
N ASP A 94 -15.90 -12.07 12.81
CA ASP A 94 -14.89 -11.52 13.72
C ASP A 94 -14.79 -10.00 13.57
N THR A 95 -14.37 -9.32 14.64
CA THR A 95 -14.02 -7.89 14.63
C THR A 95 -12.50 -7.71 14.67
N ILE A 96 -12.02 -6.67 14.00
CA ILE A 96 -10.61 -6.29 14.00
C ILE A 96 -10.47 -4.78 14.15
N LEU A 97 -9.44 -4.36 14.88
CA LEU A 97 -9.10 -2.96 15.03
C LEU A 97 -8.46 -2.43 13.75
N VAL A 98 -9.02 -1.34 13.22
CA VAL A 98 -8.53 -0.70 12.01
C VAL A 98 -8.58 0.82 12.13
N GLN A 99 -7.60 1.50 11.54
CA GLN A 99 -7.64 2.96 11.36
C GLN A 99 -8.41 3.33 10.09
N PRO A 100 -8.91 4.57 10.01
CA PRO A 100 -9.51 5.10 8.78
C PRO A 100 -8.58 4.99 7.56
N PRO A 101 -9.14 4.98 6.33
CA PRO A 101 -8.36 4.86 5.10
C PRO A 101 -7.33 5.98 4.90
N GLU A 102 -6.09 5.60 4.58
CA GLU A 102 -4.97 6.51 4.34
C GLU A 102 -4.24 6.18 3.03
N GLY A 103 -3.28 7.03 2.64
CA GLY A 103 -2.44 6.79 1.47
C GLY A 103 -2.69 7.75 0.30
N ARG A 104 -1.66 7.92 -0.53
CA ARG A 104 -1.60 8.93 -1.61
C ARG A 104 -1.51 8.31 -3.01
N PHE A 105 -1.54 6.99 -3.10
CA PHE A 105 -1.48 6.25 -4.35
C PHE A 105 -2.84 6.30 -5.07
N GLN A 106 -3.23 7.47 -5.56
CA GLN A 106 -4.57 7.76 -6.08
C GLN A 106 -4.48 8.43 -7.45
N ILE A 107 -5.52 8.27 -8.29
CA ILE A 107 -5.66 8.98 -9.58
C ILE A 107 -5.74 10.48 -9.35
N ARG A 108 -5.06 11.28 -10.18
CA ARG A 108 -5.25 12.73 -10.22
C ARG A 108 -6.55 13.10 -10.89
N SER A 109 -7.34 13.96 -10.23
CA SER A 109 -8.63 14.42 -10.73
C SER A 109 -8.53 15.46 -11.86
N ASP A 110 -7.35 16.01 -12.10
CA ASP A 110 -7.11 17.19 -12.93
C ASP A 110 -6.28 16.94 -14.21
N GLU A 111 -5.82 15.70 -14.46
CA GLU A 111 -4.95 15.38 -15.62
C GLU A 111 -5.71 15.05 -16.92
N GLY A 112 -6.89 15.62 -17.14
CA GLY A 112 -7.62 15.48 -18.42
C GLY A 112 -7.91 14.03 -18.82
N ASP A 113 -7.74 13.71 -20.11
CA ASP A 113 -8.08 12.41 -20.72
C ASP A 113 -6.85 11.49 -20.94
N HIS A 114 -5.70 11.79 -20.32
CA HIS A 114 -4.47 10.99 -20.46
C HIS A 114 -4.69 9.51 -20.08
N GLY A 115 -3.92 8.58 -20.63
CA GLY A 115 -4.03 7.16 -20.24
C GLY A 115 -3.73 6.93 -18.75
N ILE A 116 -4.17 5.80 -18.20
CA ILE A 116 -3.72 5.27 -16.89
C ILE A 116 -2.95 3.99 -17.15
N PHE A 117 -1.69 3.95 -16.75
CA PHE A 117 -0.84 2.79 -16.94
C PHE A 117 -0.40 2.23 -15.60
N LEU A 118 -0.81 0.99 -15.35
CA LEU A 118 -0.67 0.26 -14.12
C LEU A 118 0.38 -0.85 -14.27
N PHE A 119 1.28 -0.94 -13.30
CA PHE A 119 2.25 -2.02 -13.15
C PHE A 119 1.99 -2.71 -11.81
N GLY A 120 1.48 -3.94 -11.87
CA GLY A 120 1.25 -4.80 -10.72
C GLY A 120 2.24 -5.96 -10.69
N GLY A 121 2.81 -6.26 -9.53
CA GLY A 121 3.62 -7.45 -9.32
C GLY A 121 3.13 -8.26 -8.13
N GLY A 122 2.76 -9.53 -8.32
CA GLY A 122 2.26 -10.38 -7.24
C GLY A 122 1.10 -9.72 -6.46
N SER A 123 1.24 -9.55 -5.14
CA SER A 123 0.25 -8.88 -4.30
C SER A 123 0.21 -7.36 -4.47
N GLY A 124 1.18 -6.75 -5.15
CA GLY A 124 1.14 -5.33 -5.53
C GLY A 124 0.00 -4.97 -6.49
N VAL A 125 -0.71 -5.97 -7.02
CA VAL A 125 -1.93 -5.77 -7.80
C VAL A 125 -3.07 -5.15 -6.96
N THR A 126 -3.03 -5.21 -5.63
CA THR A 126 -4.16 -4.78 -4.77
C THR A 126 -4.53 -3.30 -4.93
N PRO A 127 -3.64 -2.32 -4.71
CA PRO A 127 -3.97 -0.91 -4.94
C PRO A 127 -4.21 -0.62 -6.43
N VAL A 128 -3.49 -1.35 -7.30
CA VAL A 128 -3.57 -1.21 -8.75
C VAL A 128 -4.95 -1.62 -9.28
N LEU A 129 -5.52 -2.72 -8.80
CA LEU A 129 -6.86 -3.17 -9.16
C LEU A 129 -7.90 -2.17 -8.65
N SER A 130 -7.75 -1.66 -7.42
CA SER A 130 -8.62 -0.61 -6.90
C SER A 130 -8.66 0.60 -7.83
N ILE A 131 -7.50 1.07 -8.29
CA ILE A 131 -7.38 2.16 -9.27
C ILE A 131 -8.03 1.80 -10.61
N LEU A 132 -7.77 0.60 -11.14
CA LEU A 132 -8.37 0.10 -12.39
C LEU A 132 -9.90 0.17 -12.32
N LYS A 133 -10.49 -0.35 -11.24
CA LYS A 133 -11.95 -0.40 -11.02
C LYS A 133 -12.55 1.01 -11.02
N SER A 134 -11.96 1.92 -10.24
CA SER A 134 -12.40 3.32 -10.18
C SER A 134 -12.25 4.01 -11.53
N ALA A 135 -11.09 3.86 -12.20
CA ALA A 135 -10.80 4.50 -13.47
C ALA A 135 -11.81 4.14 -14.57
N LEU A 136 -12.12 2.84 -14.71
CA LEU A 136 -13.04 2.36 -15.74
C LEU A 136 -14.47 2.85 -15.52
N ARG A 137 -14.87 3.04 -14.26
CA ARG A 137 -16.24 3.44 -13.88
C ARG A 137 -16.46 4.94 -13.85
N THR A 138 -15.45 5.71 -13.46
CA THR A 138 -15.59 7.15 -13.18
C THR A 138 -15.03 8.05 -14.27
N THR A 139 -14.24 7.50 -15.19
CA THR A 139 -13.58 8.25 -16.27
C THR A 139 -13.84 7.61 -17.63
N ASN A 140 -13.44 8.29 -18.71
CA ASN A 140 -13.34 7.72 -20.06
C ASN A 140 -11.90 7.35 -20.46
N ARG A 141 -10.94 7.47 -19.54
CA ARG A 141 -9.51 7.23 -19.79
C ARG A 141 -9.28 5.77 -20.21
N ARG A 142 -8.31 5.54 -21.11
CA ARG A 142 -7.80 4.20 -21.42
C ARG A 142 -6.96 3.71 -20.25
N VAL A 143 -7.03 2.42 -19.95
CA VAL A 143 -6.32 1.77 -18.85
C VAL A 143 -5.52 0.60 -19.40
N LYS A 144 -4.24 0.52 -19.05
CA LYS A 144 -3.40 -0.64 -19.33
C LYS A 144 -2.80 -1.18 -18.05
N LEU A 145 -2.76 -2.51 -17.91
CA LEU A 145 -2.16 -3.21 -16.78
C LEU A 145 -1.09 -4.18 -17.29
N ILE A 146 0.16 -3.98 -16.88
CA ILE A 146 1.16 -5.07 -16.90
C ILE A 146 1.08 -5.77 -15.55
N TYR A 147 0.74 -7.05 -15.55
CA TYR A 147 0.66 -7.86 -14.33
C TYR A 147 1.68 -9.01 -14.34
N ALA A 148 2.75 -8.84 -13.57
CA ALA A 148 3.82 -9.82 -13.41
C ALA A 148 3.56 -10.78 -12.24
N ASN A 149 3.64 -12.08 -12.51
CA ASN A 149 3.44 -13.16 -11.55
C ASN A 149 4.48 -14.27 -11.75
N ARG A 150 4.72 -15.07 -10.70
CA ARG A 150 5.63 -16.23 -10.79
C ARG A 150 5.11 -17.26 -11.80
N ASP A 151 3.84 -17.60 -11.67
CA ASP A 151 3.14 -18.62 -12.45
C ASP A 151 1.64 -18.32 -12.51
N GLU A 152 0.91 -19.00 -13.39
CA GLU A 152 -0.52 -18.80 -13.60
C GLU A 152 -1.37 -18.99 -12.33
N ARG A 153 -0.96 -19.91 -11.44
CA ARG A 153 -1.68 -20.20 -10.18
C ARG A 153 -1.47 -19.11 -9.13
N SER A 154 -0.52 -18.21 -9.36
CA SER A 154 -0.19 -17.08 -8.49
C SER A 154 -0.82 -15.76 -8.94
N ILE A 155 -1.64 -15.77 -10.01
CA ILE A 155 -2.40 -14.60 -10.47
C ILE A 155 -3.55 -14.35 -9.49
N ILE A 156 -3.40 -13.33 -8.65
CA ILE A 156 -4.45 -12.89 -7.74
C ILE A 156 -5.51 -12.14 -8.56
N PHE A 157 -6.79 -12.36 -8.27
CA PHE A 157 -7.93 -11.75 -8.98
C PHE A 157 -8.07 -12.13 -10.46
N LYS A 158 -7.53 -13.28 -10.89
CA LYS A 158 -7.59 -13.69 -12.30
C LYS A 158 -9.00 -13.58 -12.88
N ASP A 159 -9.97 -14.19 -12.23
CA ASP A 159 -11.36 -14.20 -12.71
C ASP A 159 -12.00 -12.80 -12.65
N GLU A 160 -11.69 -11.99 -11.64
CA GLU A 160 -12.19 -10.61 -11.53
C GLU A 160 -11.62 -9.74 -12.66
N ILE A 161 -10.33 -9.87 -12.99
CA ILE A 161 -9.69 -9.17 -14.11
C ILE A 161 -10.31 -9.58 -15.45
N ASP A 162 -10.58 -10.87 -15.65
CA ASP A 162 -11.24 -11.37 -16.87
C ASP A 162 -12.64 -10.75 -17.05
N LEU A 163 -13.39 -10.54 -15.97
CA LEU A 163 -14.68 -9.84 -16.02
C LEU A 163 -14.53 -8.37 -16.42
N TRP A 164 -13.53 -7.66 -15.90
CA TRP A 164 -13.27 -6.27 -16.28
C TRP A 164 -12.84 -6.13 -17.75
N LEU A 165 -12.02 -7.07 -18.24
CA LEU A 165 -11.62 -7.14 -19.65
C LEU A 165 -12.83 -7.35 -20.56
N ALA A 166 -13.73 -8.26 -20.19
CA ALA A 166 -14.94 -8.54 -20.95
C ALA A 166 -15.91 -7.35 -20.98
N GLU A 167 -15.98 -6.58 -19.89
CA GLU A 167 -16.87 -5.42 -19.80
C GLU A 167 -16.31 -4.18 -20.52
N PHE A 168 -14.97 -3.99 -20.52
CA PHE A 168 -14.30 -2.82 -21.10
C PHE A 168 -13.29 -3.14 -22.22
N PRO A 169 -13.66 -3.91 -23.25
CA PRO A 169 -12.71 -4.46 -24.23
C PRO A 169 -12.00 -3.39 -25.09
N ASN A 170 -12.56 -2.18 -25.20
CA ASN A 170 -11.96 -1.07 -25.97
C ASN A 170 -11.18 -0.08 -25.09
N ARG A 171 -11.22 -0.25 -23.76
CA ARG A 171 -10.65 0.70 -22.79
C ARG A 171 -9.64 0.05 -21.85
N LEU A 172 -9.76 -1.24 -21.59
CA LEU A 172 -8.85 -2.00 -20.74
C LEU A 172 -7.98 -2.93 -21.58
N GLU A 173 -6.66 -2.81 -21.40
CA GLU A 173 -5.67 -3.76 -21.89
C GLU A 173 -4.97 -4.38 -20.68
N VAL A 174 -4.82 -5.71 -20.68
CA VAL A 174 -4.09 -6.42 -19.61
C VAL A 174 -3.06 -7.34 -20.27
N VAL A 175 -1.82 -7.23 -19.83
CA VAL A 175 -0.71 -8.08 -20.23
C VAL A 175 -0.26 -8.87 -19.02
N HIS A 176 -0.48 -10.18 -19.05
CA HIS A 176 0.07 -11.08 -18.03
C HIS A 176 1.50 -11.48 -18.39
N HIS A 177 2.41 -11.28 -17.46
CA HIS A 177 3.79 -11.75 -17.55
C HIS A 177 4.03 -12.84 -16.51
N LEU A 178 4.50 -14.01 -16.95
CA LEU A 178 4.76 -15.15 -16.07
C LEU A 178 6.25 -15.47 -16.05
N ASP A 179 6.88 -15.34 -14.88
CA ASP A 179 8.31 -15.61 -14.71
C ASP A 179 8.67 -17.06 -15.11
N SER A 180 7.78 -18.01 -14.81
CA SER A 180 7.91 -19.42 -15.19
C SER A 180 7.90 -19.67 -16.70
N ALA A 181 7.37 -18.75 -17.51
CA ALA A 181 7.32 -18.86 -18.96
C ALA A 181 8.43 -18.06 -19.66
N SER A 182 8.73 -16.86 -19.15
CA SER A 182 9.56 -15.87 -19.84
C SER A 182 10.74 -15.33 -19.02
N GLY A 183 10.95 -15.81 -17.78
CA GLY A 183 11.89 -15.20 -16.84
C GLY A 183 11.38 -13.84 -16.34
N TYR A 184 12.22 -13.07 -15.63
CA TYR A 184 11.84 -11.73 -15.19
C TYR A 184 11.79 -10.73 -16.37
N MET A 185 10.84 -9.79 -16.33
CA MET A 185 10.76 -8.73 -17.35
C MET A 185 12.05 -7.92 -17.41
N SER A 186 12.57 -7.75 -18.62
CA SER A 186 13.68 -6.85 -18.92
C SER A 186 13.24 -5.39 -19.02
N VAL A 187 14.20 -4.48 -18.85
CA VAL A 187 13.98 -3.04 -19.05
C VAL A 187 13.55 -2.77 -20.50
N GLU A 188 14.11 -3.49 -21.47
CA GLU A 188 13.76 -3.36 -22.88
C GLU A 188 12.30 -3.73 -23.18
N GLU A 189 11.80 -4.82 -22.59
CA GLU A 189 10.39 -5.21 -22.71
C GLU A 189 9.47 -4.16 -22.09
N LEU A 190 9.80 -3.69 -20.88
CA LEU A 190 9.03 -2.64 -20.21
C LEU A 190 8.99 -1.34 -21.03
N ARG A 191 10.11 -0.95 -21.65
CA ARG A 191 10.16 0.21 -22.55
C ARG A 191 9.31 0.01 -23.81
N ALA A 192 9.23 -1.20 -24.32
CA ALA A 192 8.36 -1.50 -25.45
C ALA A 192 6.88 -1.34 -25.07
N GLU A 193 6.51 -1.77 -23.87
CA GLU A 193 5.14 -1.61 -23.33
C GLU A 193 4.77 -0.14 -23.08
N ILE A 194 5.73 0.69 -22.62
CA ILE A 194 5.56 2.13 -22.35
C ILE A 194 5.35 2.96 -23.62
N ARG A 195 5.80 2.47 -24.78
CA ARG A 195 5.66 3.18 -26.05
C ARG A 195 4.18 3.47 -26.34
N GLU A 196 3.88 4.67 -26.81
CA GLU A 196 2.53 5.20 -27.06
C GLU A 196 1.71 5.49 -25.78
N TRP A 197 2.33 5.41 -24.61
CA TRP A 197 1.76 5.75 -23.31
C TRP A 197 2.59 6.80 -22.56
N GLU A 198 3.48 7.53 -23.24
CA GLU A 198 4.43 8.45 -22.61
C GLU A 198 3.74 9.61 -21.86
N ASP A 199 2.51 9.95 -22.23
CA ASP A 199 1.69 10.98 -21.58
C ASP A 199 0.80 10.42 -20.45
N ALA A 200 0.81 9.12 -20.20
CA ALA A 200 -0.04 8.48 -19.21
C ALA A 200 0.31 8.87 -17.76
N GLU A 201 -0.65 8.63 -16.88
CA GLU A 201 -0.41 8.60 -15.43
C GLU A 201 -0.04 7.18 -15.00
N PHE A 202 1.11 7.05 -14.35
CA PHE A 202 1.74 5.76 -14.06
C PHE A 202 1.62 5.38 -12.60
N PHE A 203 1.21 4.13 -12.33
CA PHE A 203 1.10 3.56 -10.99
C PHE A 203 1.85 2.24 -10.91
N VAL A 204 2.79 2.13 -9.97
CA VAL A 204 3.66 0.97 -9.84
C VAL A 204 3.63 0.41 -8.42
N CYS A 205 3.29 -0.86 -8.29
CA CYS A 205 3.33 -1.58 -7.02
C CYS A 205 3.67 -3.06 -7.24
N GLY A 206 4.67 -3.57 -6.54
CA GLY A 206 5.12 -4.96 -6.67
C GLY A 206 6.40 -5.26 -5.87
N PRO A 207 7.07 -6.38 -6.16
CA PRO A 207 8.37 -6.70 -5.55
C PRO A 207 9.45 -5.70 -5.97
N THR A 208 10.42 -5.46 -5.09
CA THR A 208 11.51 -4.46 -5.29
C THR A 208 12.17 -4.57 -6.66
N GLY A 209 12.65 -5.76 -7.05
CA GLY A 209 13.33 -5.93 -8.35
C GLY A 209 12.46 -5.61 -9.56
N TYR A 210 11.16 -5.89 -9.50
CA TYR A 210 10.22 -5.52 -10.58
C TYR A 210 10.02 -4.01 -10.65
N MET A 211 9.78 -3.37 -9.49
CA MET A 211 9.59 -1.92 -9.43
C MET A 211 10.84 -1.15 -9.87
N ASP A 212 12.03 -1.64 -9.54
CA ASP A 212 13.29 -1.02 -9.91
C ASP A 212 13.53 -1.11 -11.44
N ALA A 213 13.17 -2.24 -12.06
CA ALA A 213 13.20 -2.39 -13.51
C ALA A 213 12.21 -1.44 -14.22
N VAL A 214 11.00 -1.25 -13.67
CA VAL A 214 10.02 -0.27 -14.17
C VAL A 214 10.56 1.16 -14.03
N GLU A 215 11.18 1.49 -12.90
CA GLU A 215 11.79 2.81 -12.68
C GLU A 215 12.94 3.08 -13.67
N GLU A 216 13.77 2.07 -13.96
CA GLU A 216 14.82 2.15 -14.97
C GLU A 216 14.23 2.33 -16.38
N ALA A 217 13.15 1.62 -16.71
CA ALA A 217 12.44 1.77 -17.98
C ALA A 217 11.83 3.18 -18.16
N PHE A 218 11.29 3.77 -17.08
CA PHE A 218 10.82 5.16 -17.09
C PHE A 218 11.95 6.14 -17.36
N LYS A 219 13.10 5.99 -16.69
CA LYS A 219 14.30 6.82 -16.94
C LYS A 219 14.77 6.70 -18.39
N ALA A 220 14.86 5.48 -18.91
CA ALA A 220 15.28 5.20 -20.28
C ALA A 220 14.26 5.64 -21.36
N SER A 221 13.03 5.96 -20.95
CA SER A 221 11.95 6.47 -21.82
C SER A 221 11.67 7.96 -21.59
N ASN A 222 12.44 8.63 -20.73
CA ASN A 222 12.27 10.05 -20.35
C ASN A 222 10.87 10.39 -19.80
N ILE A 223 10.24 9.47 -19.07
CA ILE A 223 8.96 9.73 -18.41
C ILE A 223 9.17 10.77 -17.30
N ASN A 224 8.29 11.76 -17.22
CA ASN A 224 8.37 12.77 -16.17
C ASN A 224 8.09 12.10 -14.81
N PRO A 225 8.98 12.21 -13.80
CA PRO A 225 8.73 11.66 -12.47
C PRO A 225 7.40 12.13 -11.87
N GLY A 226 6.97 13.34 -12.22
CA GLY A 226 5.69 13.90 -11.82
C GLY A 226 4.48 13.11 -12.31
N GLN A 227 4.59 12.28 -13.36
CA GLN A 227 3.53 11.38 -13.85
C GLN A 227 3.49 10.04 -13.11
N THR A 228 4.55 9.70 -12.37
CA THR A 228 4.75 8.38 -11.78
C THR A 228 4.43 8.35 -10.28
N LYS A 229 3.79 7.27 -9.83
CA LYS A 229 3.52 7.00 -8.42
C LYS A 229 3.95 5.57 -8.12
N PHE A 230 4.68 5.41 -7.01
CA PHE A 230 5.16 4.13 -6.54
C PHE A 230 4.61 3.85 -5.14
N GLU A 231 4.17 2.61 -4.91
CA GLU A 231 3.82 2.12 -3.58
C GLU A 231 4.64 0.84 -3.30
N ARG A 232 5.49 0.88 -2.27
CA ARG A 232 6.41 -0.22 -1.93
C ARG A 232 5.91 -0.93 -0.68
N PHE A 233 5.66 -2.24 -0.80
CA PHE A 233 5.31 -3.08 0.34
C PHE A 233 6.58 -3.59 1.00
N ILE A 234 6.96 -2.97 2.11
CA ILE A 234 8.13 -3.38 2.86
C ILE A 234 7.63 -3.89 4.21
N SER A 235 7.95 -5.15 4.51
CA SER A 235 7.82 -5.69 5.85
C SER A 235 9.10 -5.36 6.61
N PRO A 236 9.02 -4.82 7.85
CA PRO A 236 10.22 -4.59 8.62
C PRO A 236 10.93 -5.91 8.89
N ILE A 237 12.27 -5.87 8.88
CA ILE A 237 13.13 -7.03 9.09
C ILE A 237 12.88 -7.64 10.47
N ASP A 238 12.45 -6.83 11.45
CA ASP A 238 11.86 -7.31 12.69
C ASP A 238 11.16 -6.17 13.49
N PRO A 239 9.82 -6.10 13.54
CA PRO A 239 9.11 -5.26 14.52
C PRO A 239 9.40 -5.55 15.99
N ASP A 240 9.98 -6.72 16.29
CA ASP A 240 10.31 -7.14 17.66
C ASP A 240 11.73 -6.74 18.05
N ARG A 241 12.45 -5.99 17.21
CA ARG A 241 13.81 -5.53 17.51
C ARG A 241 13.81 -4.40 18.55
N LYS A 242 13.45 -4.73 19.80
CA LYS A 242 14.12 -4.22 20.99
C LYS A 242 15.42 -4.99 21.15
N ASP A 243 16.35 -4.77 20.24
CA ASP A 243 17.64 -5.43 20.34
C ASP A 243 18.63 -4.49 20.99
N ASP A 244 19.00 -4.84 22.22
CA ASP A 244 20.20 -4.33 22.89
C ASP A 244 21.49 -4.65 22.09
N SER A 245 21.41 -5.35 20.94
CA SER A 245 22.50 -5.64 20.00
C SER A 245 22.31 -5.06 18.59
N VAL A 246 21.82 -3.81 18.49
CA VAL A 246 22.31 -2.94 17.41
C VAL A 246 23.84 -2.88 17.56
N GLU A 247 24.60 -3.52 16.65
CA GLU A 247 25.98 -3.10 16.45
C GLU A 247 25.92 -1.59 16.29
N PRO A 248 26.61 -0.83 17.15
CA PRO A 248 26.44 0.61 17.19
C PRO A 248 26.61 1.13 15.78
N VAL A 249 25.63 1.94 15.33
CA VAL A 249 25.86 2.88 14.24
C VAL A 249 27.25 3.45 14.51
N PRO A 250 28.21 3.33 13.58
CA PRO A 250 29.57 3.75 13.85
C PRO A 250 29.48 5.15 14.44
N GLU A 251 30.07 5.35 15.62
CA GLU A 251 30.07 6.63 16.33
C GLU A 251 30.43 7.73 15.33
N GLN A 252 29.41 8.36 14.76
CA GLN A 252 29.57 9.60 14.06
C GLN A 252 29.79 10.59 15.20
N ALA A 253 31.07 10.95 15.31
CA ALA A 253 31.69 11.97 16.16
C ALA A 253 30.71 12.78 17.02
N ASP A 254 30.84 12.66 18.35
CA ASP A 254 30.68 13.71 19.37
C ASP A 254 29.61 14.82 19.20
N ASP A 255 28.55 14.56 18.43
CA ASP A 255 27.44 15.50 18.29
C ASP A 255 26.54 15.35 19.52
N GLU A 256 26.50 16.43 20.31
CA GLU A 256 25.71 16.56 21.52
C GLU A 256 24.24 16.24 21.21
N ILE A 257 23.76 15.09 21.71
CA ILE A 257 22.36 14.69 21.53
C ILE A 257 21.47 15.75 22.19
N PRO A 258 20.56 16.40 21.45
CA PRO A 258 19.79 17.50 21.99
C PRO A 258 18.80 17.00 23.07
N ALA A 259 18.62 17.79 24.13
CA ALA A 259 17.67 17.47 25.21
C ALA A 259 16.19 17.60 24.78
N SER A 260 15.92 18.32 23.69
CA SER A 260 14.60 18.54 23.13
C SER A 260 14.68 18.81 21.62
N PHE A 261 13.54 18.68 20.93
CA PHE A 261 13.36 19.18 19.58
C PHE A 261 12.11 20.04 19.47
N LYS A 262 12.09 20.91 18.47
CA LYS A 262 10.95 21.77 18.18
C LYS A 262 10.09 21.09 17.11
N MET A 263 8.80 20.92 17.40
CA MET A 263 7.82 20.36 16.47
C MET A 263 6.70 21.38 16.24
N VAL A 264 6.30 21.58 14.99
CA VAL A 264 5.07 22.34 14.69
C VAL A 264 3.95 21.35 14.41
N LEU A 265 2.96 21.31 15.30
CA LEU A 265 1.79 20.43 15.17
C LEU A 265 0.53 21.29 15.21
N GLU A 266 -0.30 21.20 14.16
CA GLU A 266 -1.53 21.99 14.02
C GLU A 266 -1.29 23.51 14.19
N GLY A 267 -0.18 24.01 13.61
CA GLY A 267 0.22 25.42 13.70
C GLY A 267 0.77 25.85 15.07
N ARG A 268 0.84 24.94 16.05
CA ARG A 268 1.41 25.20 17.37
C ARG A 268 2.85 24.72 17.42
N SER A 269 3.75 25.61 17.82
CA SER A 269 5.13 25.27 18.12
C SER A 269 5.22 24.61 19.49
N LEU A 270 5.70 23.38 19.53
CA LEU A 270 5.88 22.55 20.71
C LEU A 270 7.36 22.27 20.90
N GLU A 271 7.79 22.25 22.15
CA GLU A 271 9.13 21.79 22.52
C GLU A 271 8.97 20.44 23.20
N VAL A 272 9.54 19.40 22.57
CA VAL A 272 9.34 18.01 22.94
C VAL A 272 10.65 17.47 23.51
N PRO A 273 10.66 16.94 24.75
CA PRO A 273 11.83 16.29 25.32
C PRO A 273 12.28 15.11 24.45
N TYR A 274 13.59 14.96 24.26
CA TYR A 274 14.16 13.84 23.52
C TYR A 274 15.02 12.98 24.42
N GLU A 275 14.86 11.66 24.31
CA GLU A 275 15.67 10.66 25.00
C GLU A 275 16.36 9.79 23.94
N LYS A 276 17.66 9.55 24.12
CA LYS A 276 18.44 8.70 23.21
C LYS A 276 17.78 7.32 23.08
N GLY A 277 17.59 6.87 21.84
CA GLY A 277 17.00 5.56 21.52
C GLY A 277 15.51 5.60 21.18
N PHE A 278 14.83 6.72 21.40
CA PHE A 278 13.47 6.93 20.92
C PHE A 278 13.48 7.59 19.54
N THR A 279 12.47 7.30 18.71
CA THR A 279 12.24 8.12 17.51
C THR A 279 11.65 9.49 17.91
N LEU A 280 11.67 10.46 16.99
CA LEU A 280 10.98 11.74 17.19
C LEU A 280 9.47 11.54 17.41
N LEU A 281 8.88 10.57 16.72
CA LEU A 281 7.47 10.21 16.87
C LEU A 281 7.19 9.67 18.28
N ASP A 282 7.99 8.70 18.75
CA ASP A 282 7.83 8.13 20.09
C ASP A 282 7.96 9.21 21.18
N SER A 283 8.93 10.11 21.01
CA SER A 283 9.18 11.22 21.94
C SER A 283 7.97 12.16 22.01
N ALA A 284 7.36 12.49 20.87
CA ALA A 284 6.15 13.30 20.81
C ALA A 284 4.94 12.60 21.46
N VAL A 285 4.74 11.30 21.19
CA VAL A 285 3.67 10.50 21.80
C VAL A 285 3.85 10.40 23.31
N LYS A 286 5.07 10.14 23.78
CA LYS A 286 5.42 10.09 25.21
C LYS A 286 5.18 11.44 25.91
N ALA A 287 5.40 12.55 25.21
CA ALA A 287 5.09 13.90 25.69
C ALA A 287 3.58 14.24 25.66
N GLY A 288 2.71 13.30 25.26
CA GLY A 288 1.27 13.46 25.21
C GLY A 288 0.75 14.17 23.95
N HIS A 289 1.59 14.30 22.92
CA HIS A 289 1.18 14.82 21.62
C HIS A 289 0.71 13.69 20.70
N LYS A 290 -0.15 14.02 19.74
CA LYS A 290 -0.67 13.08 18.74
C LYS A 290 -0.33 13.56 17.33
N PRO A 291 0.96 13.58 16.93
CA PRO A 291 1.31 13.81 15.54
C PRO A 291 0.66 12.71 14.66
N PRO A 292 0.34 12.99 13.38
CA PRO A 292 -0.19 11.98 12.48
C PRO A 292 0.76 10.77 12.38
N SER A 293 0.24 9.58 12.66
CA SER A 293 0.98 8.32 12.52
C SER A 293 0.03 7.18 12.15
N SER A 294 0.58 6.17 11.48
CA SER A 294 -0.17 4.99 11.01
C SER A 294 0.67 3.71 11.20
N CYS A 295 1.61 3.42 10.29
CA CYS A 295 2.43 2.20 10.40
C CYS A 295 3.50 2.24 11.50
N GLU A 296 3.99 3.43 11.86
CA GLU A 296 5.11 3.69 12.80
C GLU A 296 6.47 3.06 12.44
N ASP A 297 6.50 2.20 11.41
CA ASP A 297 7.71 1.54 10.88
C ASP A 297 8.38 2.26 9.68
N GLY A 298 7.93 3.48 9.32
CA GLY A 298 8.55 4.28 8.25
C GLY A 298 8.11 4.00 6.80
N TYR A 299 7.06 3.21 6.58
CA TYR A 299 6.64 2.78 5.23
C TYR A 299 5.41 3.49 4.66
N CYS A 300 4.45 3.86 5.51
CA CYS A 300 3.19 4.47 5.04
C CYS A 300 3.31 5.97 4.69
N GLY A 301 4.37 6.64 5.16
CA GLY A 301 4.57 8.08 4.99
C GLY A 301 3.60 8.97 5.79
N CYS A 302 2.73 8.41 6.65
CA CYS A 302 1.79 9.19 7.47
C CYS A 302 2.50 10.18 8.41
N CYS A 303 3.59 9.74 9.06
CA CYS A 303 4.38 10.56 9.98
C CYS A 303 5.46 11.41 9.28
N MET A 304 5.34 11.65 7.96
CA MET A 304 6.28 12.50 7.23
C MET A 304 6.17 13.95 7.69
N ALA A 305 7.31 14.57 8.00
CA ALA A 305 7.41 15.95 8.42
C ALA A 305 8.42 16.72 7.55
N LEU A 306 8.27 18.05 7.50
CA LEU A 306 9.29 18.93 6.96
C LEU A 306 10.30 19.22 8.07
N LEU A 307 11.59 19.02 7.76
CA LEU A 307 12.70 19.41 8.62
C LEU A 307 13.02 20.89 8.42
#